data_AF-A0A532CCT4-F1
#
_entry.id   AF-A0A532CCT4-F1
#
_cell.length_a   1.000
_cell.length_b   1.000
_cell.length_c   1.000
_cell.angle_alpha   90.00
_cell.angle_beta   90.00
_cell.angle_gamma   90.00
#
_symmetry.space_group_name_H-M   'P 1'
#
loop_
_entity.id
_entity.type
_entity.pdbx_description
1 polymer ?
#
loop_
_entity_poly.entity_id
_entity_poly.type
_entity_poly.pdbx_seq_one_letter_code
_entity_poly.pdbx_strand_id
1 'polypeptide(L)'
;MQISALASTDWRGDLKSRKRTVGVALAEHENDIIEAALADCGGRVSGPTGTAAKLGLPRQTLESKITALGINKHQFKTRQTDYAR
;
A
#
# COMPACT_ATOMS: atom_id res chain seq x y z
N MET A 1 46.55 -27.28 8.95
CA MET A 1 46.03 -26.30 9.94
C MET A 1 45.42 -25.15 9.16
N GLN A 2 44.11 -24.90 9.31
CA GLN A 2 43.37 -23.87 8.57
C GLN A 2 43.40 -22.54 9.31
N ILE A 3 43.64 -21.43 8.59
CA ILE A 3 43.08 -20.10 8.90
C ILE A 3 43.00 -19.26 7.63
N SER A 4 41.87 -19.36 6.91
CA SER A 4 41.48 -18.42 5.86
C SER A 4 40.15 -17.82 6.26
N ALA A 5 40.19 -16.65 6.87
CA ALA A 5 39.03 -15.78 7.10
C ALA A 5 39.51 -14.35 6.88
N LEU A 6 38.58 -13.38 6.82
CA LEU A 6 38.81 -11.96 6.52
C LEU A 6 38.67 -11.59 5.02
N ALA A 7 37.64 -12.11 4.35
CA ALA A 7 37.01 -11.28 3.32
C ALA A 7 36.31 -10.14 4.08
N SER A 8 36.85 -8.92 3.96
CA SER A 8 36.19 -7.68 4.39
C SER A 8 34.89 -7.50 3.60
N THR A 9 33.81 -8.16 4.04
CA THR A 9 32.47 -7.81 3.61
C THR A 9 31.98 -6.68 4.50
N ASP A 10 32.04 -5.45 3.97
CA ASP A 10 31.23 -4.35 4.47
C ASP A 10 29.75 -4.72 4.32
N TRP A 11 29.17 -5.31 5.37
CA TRP A 11 27.74 -5.67 5.40
C TRP A 11 26.82 -4.46 5.55
N ARG A 12 27.35 -3.29 5.93
CA ARG A 12 26.53 -2.11 6.21
C ARG A 12 25.94 -1.51 4.94
N GLY A 13 26.61 -1.60 3.79
CA GLY A 13 26.09 -1.13 2.51
C GLY A 13 24.96 -1.99 1.93
N ASP A 14 25.06 -3.33 2.03
CA ASP A 14 24.10 -4.26 1.40
C ASP A 14 22.70 -4.19 2.01
N LEU A 15 22.61 -4.08 3.34
CA LEU A 15 21.32 -4.06 4.05
C LEU A 15 20.47 -2.86 3.66
N LYS A 16 21.10 -1.72 3.36
CA LYS A 16 20.39 -0.50 2.92
C LYS A 16 19.89 -0.61 1.47
N SER A 17 20.58 -1.38 0.62
CA SER A 17 20.13 -1.67 -0.74
C SER A 17 19.00 -2.69 -0.75
N ARG A 18 19.11 -3.76 0.05
CA ARG A 18 18.06 -4.76 0.23
C ARG A 18 16.77 -4.17 0.80
N LYS A 19 16.87 -3.23 1.76
CA LYS A 19 15.69 -2.56 2.34
C LYS A 19 14.88 -1.78 1.32
N ARG A 20 15.52 -1.21 0.29
CA ARG A 20 14.84 -0.44 -0.75
C ARG A 20 14.09 -1.34 -1.71
N THR A 21 14.66 -2.47 -2.11
CA THR A 21 13.99 -3.39 -3.05
C THR A 21 12.79 -4.08 -2.42
N VAL A 22 12.91 -4.54 -1.17
CA VAL A 22 11.76 -5.12 -0.44
C VAL A 22 10.69 -4.07 -0.12
N GLY A 23 11.11 -2.83 0.15
CA GLY A 23 10.18 -1.72 0.40
C GLY A 23 9.36 -1.35 -0.82
N VAL A 24 9.97 -1.33 -2.01
CA VAL A 24 9.26 -1.08 -3.27
C VAL A 24 8.26 -2.20 -3.57
N ALA A 25 8.68 -3.46 -3.47
CA ALA A 25 7.78 -4.59 -3.72
C ALA A 25 6.58 -4.63 -2.76
N LEU A 26 6.78 -4.24 -1.49
CA LEU A 26 5.68 -4.10 -0.53
C LEU A 26 4.73 -2.97 -0.91
N ALA A 27 5.24 -1.80 -1.30
CA ALA A 27 4.40 -0.67 -1.67
C ALA A 27 3.52 -0.96 -2.90
N GLU A 28 4.06 -1.65 -3.91
CA GLU A 28 3.31 -2.09 -5.09
C GLU A 28 2.20 -3.07 -4.70
N HIS A 29 2.51 -4.03 -3.83
CA HIS A 29 1.51 -4.99 -3.35
C HIS A 29 0.43 -4.32 -2.49
N GLU A 30 0.81 -3.37 -1.64
CA GLU A 30 -0.14 -2.57 -0.87
C GLU A 30 -1.07 -1.76 -1.79
N ASN A 31 -0.54 -1.23 -2.89
CA ASN A 31 -1.31 -0.51 -3.89
C ASN A 31 -2.36 -1.43 -4.54
N ASP A 32 -1.93 -2.59 -5.05
CA ASP A 32 -2.80 -3.60 -5.68
C ASP A 32 -3.95 -4.05 -4.74
N ILE A 33 -3.63 -4.33 -3.47
CA ILE A 33 -4.65 -4.71 -2.48
C ILE A 33 -5.67 -3.57 -2.28
N ILE A 34 -5.20 -2.33 -2.16
CA ILE A 34 -6.07 -1.17 -1.94
C ILE A 34 -6.92 -0.89 -3.17
N GLU A 35 -6.37 -0.98 -4.39
CA GLU A 35 -7.11 -0.83 -5.64
C GLU A 35 -8.16 -1.93 -5.81
N ALA A 36 -7.81 -3.20 -5.59
CA ALA A 36 -8.75 -4.31 -5.65
C ALA A 36 -9.89 -4.14 -4.65
N ALA A 37 -9.58 -3.70 -3.42
CA ALA A 37 -10.59 -3.44 -2.40
C ALA A 37 -11.43 -2.18 -2.67
N LEU A 38 -10.86 -1.15 -3.30
CA LEU A 38 -11.60 0.03 -3.77
C LEU A 38 -12.54 -0.34 -4.93
N ALA A 39 -12.10 -1.15 -5.87
CA ALA A 39 -12.91 -1.62 -6.99
C ALA A 39 -14.11 -2.45 -6.49
N ASP A 40 -13.87 -3.39 -5.58
CA ASP A 40 -14.90 -4.23 -4.98
C ASP A 40 -15.92 -3.43 -4.15
N CYS A 41 -15.48 -2.42 -3.42
CA CYS A 41 -16.34 -1.55 -2.62
C CYS A 41 -16.94 -0.35 -3.40
N GLY A 42 -16.71 -0.25 -4.71
CA GLY A 42 -17.20 0.86 -5.53
C GLY A 42 -16.67 2.23 -5.08
N GLY A 43 -15.40 2.30 -4.69
CA GLY A 43 -14.70 3.52 -4.25
C GLY A 43 -15.14 4.08 -2.91
N ARG A 44 -15.90 3.30 -2.14
CA ARG A 44 -16.37 3.70 -0.83
C ARG A 44 -15.30 3.42 0.22
N VAL A 45 -14.61 4.46 0.68
CA VAL A 45 -13.62 4.33 1.77
C VAL A 45 -14.25 4.11 3.15
N SER A 46 -15.45 4.66 3.38
CA SER A 46 -16.10 4.71 4.71
C SER A 46 -17.45 3.99 4.74
N GLY A 47 -17.71 3.30 5.84
CA GLY A 47 -18.96 2.58 6.12
C GLY A 47 -18.75 1.07 6.29
N PRO A 48 -19.80 0.32 6.67
CA PRO A 48 -19.71 -1.13 6.90
C PRO A 48 -19.31 -1.92 5.64
N THR A 49 -19.68 -1.42 4.46
CA THR A 49 -19.29 -1.98 3.14
C THR A 49 -18.12 -1.22 2.52
N GLY A 50 -17.38 -0.44 3.30
CA GLY A 50 -16.28 0.37 2.81
C GLY A 50 -14.96 -0.42 2.73
N THR A 51 -14.05 0.04 1.88
CA THR A 51 -12.69 -0.51 1.73
C THR A 51 -11.95 -0.59 3.06
N ALA A 52 -12.10 0.42 3.94
CA ALA A 52 -11.47 0.39 5.27
C ALA A 52 -12.00 -0.77 6.13
N ALA A 53 -13.30 -1.03 6.10
CA ALA A 53 -13.91 -2.14 6.84
C ALA A 53 -13.51 -3.50 6.23
N LYS A 54 -13.45 -3.61 4.90
CA LYS A 54 -13.00 -4.82 4.20
C LYS A 54 -11.54 -5.18 4.54
N LEU A 55 -10.68 -4.17 4.61
CA LEU A 55 -9.26 -4.37 4.96
C LEU A 55 -9.01 -4.40 6.48
N GLY A 56 -10.04 -4.19 7.31
CA GLY A 56 -9.89 -4.14 8.77
C GLY A 56 -9.03 -2.97 9.27
N LEU A 57 -8.86 -1.93 8.46
CA LEU A 57 -8.01 -0.79 8.77
C LEU A 57 -8.84 0.39 9.28
N PRO A 58 -8.28 1.22 10.18
CA PRO A 58 -8.89 2.50 10.50
C PRO A 58 -9.01 3.34 9.22
N ARG A 59 -10.15 4.02 9.07
CA ARG A 59 -10.39 4.91 7.94
C ARG A 59 -9.26 5.93 7.74
N GLN A 60 -8.76 6.53 8.82
CA GLN A 60 -7.63 7.47 8.76
C GLN A 60 -6.37 6.83 8.18
N THR A 61 -6.03 5.62 8.64
CA THR A 61 -4.86 4.89 8.13
C THR A 61 -4.99 4.58 6.66
N LEU A 62 -6.19 4.18 6.21
CA LEU A 62 -6.46 3.95 4.80
C LEU A 62 -6.33 5.25 3.99
N GLU A 63 -6.90 6.36 4.46
CA GLU A 63 -6.78 7.67 3.80
C GLU A 63 -5.32 8.13 3.68
N SER A 64 -4.51 7.95 4.73
CA SER A 64 -3.08 8.24 4.69
C SER A 64 -2.35 7.37 3.67
N LYS A 65 -2.64 6.06 3.61
CA LYS A 65 -2.03 5.13 2.64
C LYS A 65 -2.42 5.48 1.20
N ILE A 66 -3.70 5.75 0.95
CA ILE A 66 -4.20 6.17 -0.36
C ILE A 66 -3.49 7.44 -0.83
N THR A 67 -3.31 8.41 0.07
CA THR A 67 -2.62 9.67 -0.25
C THR A 67 -1.13 9.44 -0.48
N ALA A 68 -0.48 8.60 0.33
CA ALA A 68 0.94 8.27 0.20
C ALA A 68 1.26 7.48 -1.08
N LEU A 69 0.34 6.62 -1.52
CA LEU A 69 0.45 5.80 -2.73
C LEU A 69 -0.10 6.51 -3.99
N GLY A 70 -0.68 7.70 -3.86
CA GLY A 70 -1.25 8.47 -4.97
C GLY A 70 -2.49 7.83 -5.62
N ILE A 71 -3.21 6.97 -4.89
CA ILE A 71 -4.36 6.23 -5.44
C ILE A 71 -5.58 7.16 -5.54
N ASN A 72 -6.17 7.25 -6.73
CA ASN A 72 -7.34 8.08 -6.97
C ASN A 72 -8.64 7.36 -6.58
N LYS A 73 -8.97 7.33 -5.29
CA LYS A 73 -10.22 6.75 -4.73
C LYS A 73 -11.52 7.24 -5.40
N HIS A 74 -11.48 8.43 -6.01
CA HIS A 74 -12.63 9.06 -6.67
C HIS A 74 -12.98 8.44 -8.02
N GLN A 75 -12.04 7.74 -8.67
CA GLN A 75 -12.29 7.03 -9.92
C GLN A 75 -13.24 5.84 -9.71
N PHE A 76 -13.16 5.22 -8.54
CA PHE A 76 -13.98 4.08 -8.16
C PHE A 76 -15.35 4.50 -7.61
N LYS A 77 -15.45 5.74 -7.08
CA LYS A 77 -16.71 6.28 -6.58
C LYS A 77 -17.59 6.59 -7.80
N THR A 78 -18.46 5.65 -8.15
CA THR A 78 -19.57 5.93 -9.08
C THR A 78 -20.23 7.23 -8.65
N ARG A 79 -20.41 8.16 -9.59
CA ARG A 79 -20.89 9.53 -9.34
C ARG A 79 -22.28 9.46 -8.70
N GLN A 80 -22.33 9.34 -7.38
CA GLN A 80 -23.57 9.38 -6.62
C GLN A 80 -23.98 10.84 -6.41
N THR A 81 -24.15 11.56 -7.51
CA THR A 81 -24.70 12.92 -7.57
C THR A 81 -25.52 13.07 -8.84
N ASP A 82 -26.55 12.22 -8.98
CA ASP A 82 -27.69 12.46 -9.87
C ASP A 82 -28.83 13.20 -9.14
N TYR A 83 -28.66 13.51 -7.85
CA TYR A 83 -29.64 14.23 -7.04
C TYR A 83 -29.46 15.75 -7.13
N ALA A 84 -29.84 16.34 -8.27
CA ALA A 84 -30.20 17.76 -8.38
C ALA A 84 -31.09 18.01 -9.61
N ARG A 85 -32.16 17.23 -9.79
CA ARG A 85 -33.23 17.55 -10.73
C ARG A 85 -34.59 17.32 -10.09
#